data_AF-A0A7U9L063-F1
#
_entry.id   AF-A0A7U9L063-F1
#
_cell.length_a   1.000
_cell.length_b   1.000
_cell.length_c   1.000
_cell.angle_alpha   90.00
_cell.angle_beta   90.00
_cell.angle_gamma   90.00
#
_symmetry.space_group_name_H-M   'P 1'
#
loop_
_entity.id
_entity.type
_entity.pdbx_description
1 polymer ?
#
loop_
_entity_poly.entity_id
_entity_poly.type
_entity_poly.pdbx_seq_one_letter_code
_entity_poly.pdbx_strand_id
1 'polypeptide(L)'
;MNGEVRRYIIPEPRPQVWVKMPSNGGTLRGRVAALEKRPRAGCWVQVDLPAWDRWSTQLQPGQPSEQGIGPGTIQMWAPGYAVSSEEGVVATLERRIRCGEIAPE
;
A
#
# COMPACT_ATOMS: atom_id res chain seq x y z
N MET A 1 -24.99 4.42 16.07
CA MET A 1 -24.73 3.46 14.98
C MET A 1 -23.22 3.29 14.84
N ASN A 2 -22.69 2.15 15.31
CA ASN A 2 -21.30 1.76 15.06
C ASN A 2 -21.22 1.35 13.59
N GLY A 3 -20.83 2.26 12.71
CA GLY A 3 -20.67 1.92 11.31
C GLY A 3 -19.52 0.92 11.17
N GLU A 4 -19.75 -0.12 10.39
CA GLU A 4 -18.80 -1.21 10.19
C GLU A 4 -17.61 -0.73 9.36
N VAL A 5 -16.41 -1.14 9.77
CA VAL A 5 -15.19 -0.93 9.00
C VAL A 5 -15.26 -1.83 7.79
N ARG A 6 -15.15 -1.26 6.58
CA ARG A 6 -15.13 -2.05 5.34
C ARG A 6 -13.75 -2.02 4.72
N ARG A 7 -13.13 -3.19 4.58
CA ARG A 7 -11.84 -3.38 3.91
C ARG A 7 -12.07 -3.92 2.50
N TYR A 8 -11.36 -3.38 1.52
CA TYR A 8 -11.42 -3.78 0.12
C TYR A 8 -10.00 -4.11 -0.34
N ILE A 9 -9.77 -5.35 -0.79
CA ILE A 9 -8.49 -5.77 -1.34
C ILE A 9 -8.45 -5.41 -2.83
N ILE A 10 -7.42 -4.70 -3.27
CA ILE A 10 -7.31 -4.26 -4.65
C ILE A 10 -6.60 -5.36 -5.46
N PRO A 11 -7.29 -5.96 -6.47
CA PRO A 11 -6.69 -7.00 -7.29
C PRO A 11 -5.64 -6.42 -8.26
N GLU A 12 -4.75 -7.27 -8.73
CA GLU A 12 -3.81 -6.92 -9.79
C GLU A 12 -4.53 -6.61 -11.12
N PRO A 13 -4.00 -5.70 -11.97
CA PRO A 13 -2.82 -4.87 -11.72
C PRO A 13 -3.13 -3.76 -10.71
N ARG A 14 -2.32 -3.67 -9.65
CA ARG A 14 -2.51 -2.65 -8.60
C ARG A 14 -2.18 -1.25 -9.15
N PRO A 15 -3.07 -0.27 -8.94
CA PRO A 15 -2.88 1.07 -9.49
C PRO A 15 -1.73 1.79 -8.79
N GLN A 16 -0.98 2.58 -9.55
CA GLN A 16 0.11 3.39 -9.02
C GLN A 16 -0.41 4.67 -8.38
N VAL A 17 0.22 5.06 -7.27
CA VAL A 17 -0.10 6.25 -6.50
C VAL A 17 1.18 6.93 -6.01
N TRP A 18 1.05 8.20 -5.71
CA TRP A 18 2.04 9.01 -5.01
C TRP A 18 1.62 9.14 -3.55
N VAL A 19 2.56 8.90 -2.64
CA VAL A 19 2.33 8.90 -1.19
C VAL A 19 3.20 9.97 -0.58
N LYS A 20 2.58 10.97 0.05
CA LYS A 20 3.26 12.03 0.78
C LYS A 20 3.69 11.51 2.15
N MET A 21 5.00 11.47 2.39
CA MET A 21 5.57 10.98 3.64
C MET A 21 5.49 12.06 4.74
N PRO A 22 5.38 11.66 6.02
CA PRO A 22 5.41 12.59 7.13
C PRO A 22 6.79 13.28 7.25
N SER A 23 6.84 14.36 8.05
CA SER A 23 8.10 15.00 8.46
C SER A 23 9.04 15.40 7.32
N ASN A 24 8.50 15.89 6.21
CA ASN A 24 9.25 16.26 5.00
C ASN A 24 9.99 15.09 4.32
N GLY A 25 9.55 13.84 4.53
CA GLY A 25 10.11 12.66 3.87
C GLY A 25 9.88 12.57 2.35
N GLY A 26 9.35 13.63 1.73
CA GLY A 26 9.09 13.72 0.30
C GLY A 26 7.83 12.95 -0.14
N THR A 27 7.81 12.61 -1.43
CA THR A 27 6.71 11.87 -2.05
C THR A 27 7.29 10.61 -2.70
N LEU A 28 6.72 9.46 -2.39
CA LEU A 28 7.14 8.16 -2.94
C LEU A 28 6.08 7.62 -3.90
N ARG A 29 6.52 6.92 -4.94
CA ARG A 29 5.62 6.19 -5.84
C ARG A 29 5.42 4.78 -5.31
N GLY A 30 4.18 4.35 -5.18
CA GLY A 30 3.80 3.01 -4.73
C GLY A 30 2.60 2.45 -5.48
N ARG A 31 2.04 1.36 -4.97
CA ARG A 31 0.84 0.73 -5.50
C ARG A 31 -0.21 0.53 -4.40
N VAL A 32 -1.49 0.69 -4.73
CA VAL A 32 -2.57 0.46 -3.77
C VAL A 32 -2.85 -1.02 -3.64
N ALA A 33 -2.65 -1.57 -2.43
CA ALA A 33 -2.93 -2.96 -2.10
C ALA A 33 -4.32 -3.15 -1.49
N ALA A 34 -4.78 -2.21 -0.66
CA ALA A 34 -6.08 -2.27 -0.02
C ALA A 34 -6.61 -0.87 0.34
N LEU A 35 -7.93 -0.79 0.57
CA LEU A 35 -8.62 0.38 1.08
C LEU A 35 -9.44 -0.01 2.31
N GLU A 36 -9.46 0.86 3.32
CA GLU A 36 -10.29 0.70 4.50
C GLU A 36 -11.15 1.96 4.68
N LYS A 37 -12.48 1.79 4.60
CA LYS A 37 -13.44 2.88 4.81
C LYS A 37 -13.95 2.83 6.24
N ARG A 38 -13.60 3.84 7.03
CA ARG A 38 -14.05 4.02 8.41
C ARG A 38 -15.12 5.13 8.47
N PRO A 39 -16.30 4.89 9.07
CA PRO A 39 -17.40 5.86 9.07
C PRO A 39 -17.09 7.24 9.70
N ARG A 40 -16.08 7.31 10.58
CA ARG A 40 -15.68 8.55 11.28
C ARG A 40 -14.21 8.94 11.11
N ALA A 41 -13.38 8.02 10.60
CA ALA A 41 -11.94 8.21 10.49
C ALA A 41 -11.45 8.29 9.03
N GLY A 42 -12.39 8.41 8.08
CA GLY A 42 -12.10 8.57 6.66
C GLY A 42 -11.65 7.28 5.97
N CYS A 43 -11.01 7.46 4.81
CA CYS A 43 -10.44 6.39 4.03
C CYS A 43 -8.96 6.20 4.42
N TRP A 44 -8.56 4.97 4.70
CA TRP A 44 -7.18 4.55 4.85
C TRP A 44 -6.79 3.70 3.64
N VAL A 45 -5.55 3.88 3.18
CA VAL A 45 -5.05 3.23 1.97
C VAL A 45 -3.82 2.43 2.35
N GLN A 46 -3.86 1.12 2.14
CA GLN A 46 -2.68 0.29 2.24
C GLN A 46 -1.91 0.40 0.92
N VAL A 47 -0.68 0.86 1.01
CA VAL A 47 0.21 1.06 -0.12
C VAL A 47 1.45 0.19 0.01
N ASP A 48 1.88 -0.37 -1.10
CA ASP A 48 3.17 -1.00 -1.28
C ASP A 48 4.16 0.06 -1.77
N LEU A 49 5.17 0.38 -0.96
CA LEU A 49 6.22 1.34 -1.30
C LEU A 49 7.55 0.63 -1.54
N PRO A 50 8.39 1.12 -2.46
CA PRO A 50 9.74 0.59 -2.64
C PRO A 50 10.56 0.83 -1.36
N ALA A 51 11.30 -0.20 -0.96
CA ALA A 51 12.18 -0.16 0.19
C ALA A 51 13.54 -0.76 -0.15
N TRP A 52 14.51 -0.54 0.73
CA TRP A 52 15.80 -1.21 0.70
C TRP A 52 15.89 -2.09 1.94
N ASP A 53 15.91 -3.39 1.73
CA ASP A 53 15.92 -4.37 2.80
C ASP A 53 17.33 -4.96 2.96
N ARG A 54 17.76 -5.06 4.21
CA ARG A 54 18.97 -5.81 4.54
C ARG A 54 18.65 -7.29 4.44
N TRP A 55 19.53 -8.03 3.78
CA TRP A 55 19.49 -9.48 3.75
C TRP A 55 20.78 -10.06 4.32
N SER A 56 20.66 -11.26 4.85
CA SER A 56 21.78 -12.07 5.30
C SER A 56 21.51 -13.51 4.92
N THR A 57 22.48 -14.17 4.30
CA THR A 57 22.38 -15.59 3.95
C THR A 57 23.65 -16.33 4.37
N GLN A 58 23.49 -17.57 4.79
CA GLN A 58 24.60 -18.47 5.06
C GLN A 58 24.45 -19.67 4.12
N LEU A 59 25.36 -19.78 3.15
CA LEU A 59 25.26 -20.80 2.11
C LEU A 59 25.54 -22.21 2.66
N GLN A 60 26.38 -22.33 3.70
CA GLN A 60 26.74 -23.60 4.33
C GLN A 60 26.90 -23.44 5.86
N PRO A 61 26.49 -24.43 6.67
CA PRO A 61 26.72 -24.41 8.11
C PRO A 61 28.20 -24.21 8.45
N GLY A 62 28.49 -23.22 9.30
CA GLY A 62 29.85 -22.92 9.78
C GLY A 62 30.64 -21.94 8.91
N GLN A 63 30.13 -21.51 7.75
CA GLN A 63 30.73 -20.40 7.00
C GLN A 63 30.21 -19.02 7.48
N PRO A 64 30.97 -17.93 7.31
CA PRO A 64 30.46 -16.59 7.57
C PRO A 64 29.19 -16.29 6.74
N SER A 65 28.29 -15.48 7.31
CA SER A 65 27.12 -15.00 6.57
C SER A 65 27.53 -13.96 5.51
N GLU A 66 26.99 -14.08 4.31
CA GLU A 66 27.00 -13.00 3.32
C GLU A 66 25.87 -12.02 3.62
N GLN A 67 26.14 -10.73 3.48
CA GLN A 67 25.18 -9.66 3.79
C GLN A 67 25.13 -8.65 2.66
N GLY A 68 23.96 -8.05 2.47
CA GLY A 68 23.79 -6.99 1.50
C GLY A 68 22.51 -6.19 1.68
N ILE A 69 22.29 -5.26 0.76
CA ILE A 69 21.08 -4.46 0.67
C ILE A 69 20.46 -4.75 -0.70
N GLY A 70 19.18 -5.13 -0.70
CA GLY A 70 18.43 -5.48 -1.91
C GLY A 70 17.15 -4.68 -2.04
N PRO A 71 16.59 -4.59 -3.26
CA PRO A 71 15.29 -3.97 -3.46
C PRO A 71 14.21 -4.78 -2.73
N GLY A 72 13.35 -4.07 -2.02
CA GLY A 72 12.27 -4.62 -1.23
C GLY A 72 10.98 -3.84 -1.42
N THR A 73 9.95 -4.24 -0.69
CA THR A 73 8.67 -3.54 -0.67
C THR A 73 8.15 -3.54 0.75
N ILE A 74 7.82 -2.36 1.26
CA ILE A 74 7.17 -2.21 2.55
C ILE A 74 5.69 -1.91 2.37
N GLN A 75 4.88 -2.56 3.20
CA GLN A 75 3.46 -2.27 3.31
C GLN A 75 3.21 -1.23 4.39
N MET A 76 2.47 -0.19 4.04
CA MET A 76 2.15 0.89 4.96
C MET A 76 0.71 1.35 4.77
N TRP A 77 0.07 1.71 5.88
CA TRP A 77 -1.21 2.40 5.86
C TRP A 77 -0.99 3.91 5.84
N ALA A 78 -1.53 4.56 4.82
CA ALA A 78 -1.54 6.01 4.68
C ALA A 78 -2.98 6.53 4.77
N PRO A 79 -3.21 7.70 5.40
CA PRO A 79 -4.51 8.34 5.32
C PRO A 79 -4.80 8.78 3.87
N GLY A 80 -6.05 8.73 3.45
CA GLY A 80 -6.44 8.99 2.06
C GLY A 80 -5.98 10.35 1.52
N TYR A 81 -5.89 11.39 2.36
CA TYR A 81 -5.39 12.70 1.94
C TYR A 81 -3.88 12.73 1.64
N ALA A 82 -3.12 11.74 2.12
CA ALA A 82 -1.68 11.62 1.85
C ALA A 82 -1.40 10.80 0.58
N VAL A 83 -2.43 10.23 -0.04
CA VAL A 83 -2.32 9.44 -1.26
C VAL A 83 -2.96 10.21 -2.40
N SER A 84 -2.17 10.51 -3.43
CA SER A 84 -2.66 11.05 -4.69
C SER A 84 -2.45 10.04 -5.81
N SER A 85 -3.35 10.03 -6.78
CA SER A 85 -3.22 9.21 -7.98
C SER A 85 -3.18 10.11 -9.21
N GLU A 86 -2.79 9.52 -10.33
CA GLU A 86 -3.12 10.13 -11.63
C GLU A 86 -4.64 10.26 -11.76
N GLU A 87 -5.07 11.26 -12.54
CA GLU A 87 -6.48 11.54 -12.76
C GLU A 87 -7.18 10.31 -13.35
N GLY A 88 -8.33 9.93 -12.79
CA GLY A 88 -9.11 8.76 -13.24
C GLY A 88 -8.86 7.44 -12.49
N VAL A 89 -7.74 7.28 -11.78
CA VAL A 89 -7.46 6.05 -11.01
C VAL A 89 -8.42 5.89 -9.83
N VAL A 90 -8.63 6.95 -9.03
CA VAL A 90 -9.60 6.94 -7.91
C VAL A 90 -11.02 6.68 -8.43
N ALA A 91 -11.44 7.38 -9.48
CA ALA A 91 -12.76 7.20 -10.08
C ALA A 91 -12.97 5.76 -10.57
N THR A 92 -11.93 5.13 -11.13
CA THR A 92 -11.95 3.74 -11.55
C THR A 92 -12.11 2.80 -10.35
N LEU A 93 -11.32 2.97 -9.29
CA LEU A 93 -11.43 2.15 -8.08
C LEU A 93 -12.81 2.27 -7.42
N GLU A 94 -13.34 3.49 -7.30
CA GLU A 94 -14.67 3.70 -6.76
C GLU A 94 -15.78 3.07 -7.61
N ARG A 95 -15.66 3.13 -8.95
CA ARG A 95 -16.56 2.44 -9.87
C ARG A 95 -16.54 0.93 -9.63
N ARG A 96 -15.35 0.32 -9.56
CA ARG A 96 -15.19 -1.12 -9.38
C ARG A 96 -15.77 -1.61 -8.05
N ILE A 97 -15.55 -0.86 -6.97
CA ILE A 97 -16.17 -1.14 -5.67
C ILE A 97 -17.71 -1.03 -5.75
N ARG A 98 -18.22 0.03 -6.39
CA ARG A 98 -19.68 0.25 -6.53
C ARG A 98 -20.37 -0.81 -7.38
N CYS A 99 -19.70 -1.27 -8.43
CA CYS A 99 -20.18 -2.34 -9.31
C CYS A 99 -20.03 -3.74 -8.69
N GLY A 100 -19.45 -3.86 -7.48
CA GLY A 100 -19.22 -5.14 -6.82
C GLY A 100 -18.08 -5.97 -7.42
N GLU A 101 -17.28 -5.40 -8.33
CA GLU A 101 -16.08 -6.05 -8.88
C GLU A 101 -14.99 -6.23 -7.81
N ILE A 102 -15.01 -5.38 -6.77
CA ILE A 102 -14.15 -5.49 -5.59
C ILE A 102 -15.07 -5.63 -4.38
N ALA A 103 -15.19 -6.86 -3.88
CA ALA A 103 -15.95 -7.16 -2.68
C ALA A 103 -15.18 -6.75 -1.43
N PRO A 104 -15.89 -6.37 -0.34
CA PRO A 104 -15.25 -6.25 0.96
C PRO A 104 -14.74 -7.63 1.42
N GLU A 105 -13.61 -7.62 2.13
CA GLU A 105 -13.08 -8.80 2.84
C GLU A 105 -13.96 -9.18 4.04
#